data_AF-A0A7C1BI00-F1
#
_entry.id   AF-A0A7C1BI00-F1
#
_cell.length_a   1.000
_cell.length_b   1.000
_cell.length_c   1.000
_cell.angle_alpha   90.00
_cell.angle_beta   90.00
_cell.angle_gamma   90.00
#
_symmetry.space_group_name_H-M   'P 1'
#
loop_
_entity.id
_entity.type
_entity.pdbx_description
1 polymer ?
#
loop_
_entity_poly.entity_id
_entity_poly.type
_entity_poly.pdbx_seq_one_letter_code
_entity_poly.pdbx_strand_id
1 'polypeptide(L)' 'MEVSDGGRLELKTPLSKGTRVVLFVVREFPDDFSDLTKASESTLEFWDNPIDDEEWNDA' A
#
# COMPACT_ATOMS: atom_id res chain seq x y z
N MET A 1 -7.25 -3.83 23.12
CA MET A 1 -7.69 -2.43 23.25
C MET A 1 -8.56 -2.19 22.03
N GLU A 2 -9.86 -2.11 22.22
CA GLU A 2 -10.82 -2.08 21.13
C GLU A 2 -11.38 -0.67 20.96
N VAL A 3 -11.66 -0.30 19.71
CA VAL A 3 -12.29 0.97 19.35
C VAL A 3 -13.80 0.75 19.39
N SER A 4 -14.50 1.47 20.25
CA SER A 4 -15.96 1.42 20.33
C SER A 4 -16.60 2.20 19.19
N ASP A 5 -17.93 2.10 19.06
CA ASP A 5 -18.73 2.83 18.08
C ASP A 5 -18.33 4.31 17.97
N GLY A 6 -18.25 4.80 16.73
CA GLY A 6 -17.84 6.17 16.43
C GLY A 6 -16.34 6.46 16.54
N GLY A 7 -15.49 5.42 16.63
CA GLY A 7 -14.03 5.61 16.66
C GLY A 7 -13.48 5.97 18.03
N ARG A 8 -14.26 5.78 19.10
CA ARG A 8 -13.87 6.15 20.46
C ARG A 8 -12.97 5.07 21.06
N LEU A 9 -11.91 5.51 21.73
CA LEU A 9 -10.89 4.66 22.33
C LEU A 9 -10.80 4.98 23.82
N GLU A 10 -11.13 4.00 24.67
CA GLU A 10 -11.07 4.17 26.11
C GLU A 10 -9.83 3.49 26.70
N LEU A 11 -8.94 4.28 27.29
CA LEU A 11 -7.77 3.81 28.02
C LEU A 11 -8.08 3.75 29.51
N LYS A 12 -8.09 2.54 30.08
CA LYS A 12 -8.11 2.37 31.53
C LYS A 12 -6.72 2.65 32.09
N THR A 13 -6.65 3.66 32.93
CA THR A 13 -5.44 4.22 33.55
C THR A 13 -5.07 3.46 34.84
N PRO A 14 -3.80 3.53 35.27
CA PRO A 14 -3.26 4.76 35.85
C PRO A 14 -2.26 5.48 34.92
N LEU A 15 -2.65 6.64 34.42
CA LEU A 15 -1.81 7.63 33.76
C LEU A 15 -1.97 8.87 34.61
N SER A 16 -0.88 9.30 35.25
CA SER A 16 -0.88 10.48 36.09
C SER A 16 -1.19 11.71 35.25
N LYS A 17 -1.86 12.71 35.85
CA LYS A 17 -2.08 14.01 35.20
C LYS A 17 -0.74 14.56 34.67
N GLY A 18 -0.69 14.92 33.39
CA GLY A 18 0.52 15.42 32.73
C GLY A 18 1.38 14.35 32.05
N THR A 19 0.99 13.07 32.08
CA THR A 19 1.67 12.02 31.31
C THR A 19 1.59 12.32 29.82
N ARG A 20 2.75 12.39 29.14
CA ARG A 20 2.82 12.54 27.69
C ARG A 20 2.43 11.23 27.03
N VAL A 21 1.43 11.28 26.15
CA VAL A 21 0.99 10.13 25.35
C VAL A 21 1.30 10.41 23.89
N VAL A 22 1.73 9.38 23.17
CA VAL A 22 1.93 9.42 21.71
C VAL A 22 0.88 8.51 21.08
N LEU A 23 0.07 9.07 20.18
CA LEU A 23 -0.96 8.34 19.45
C LEU A 23 -0.50 8.17 18.00
N PHE A 24 -0.42 6.91 17.54
CA PHE A 24 -0.15 6.61 16.14
C PHE A 24 -1.44 6.13 15.49
N VAL A 25 -1.92 6.88 14.48
CA VAL A 25 -3.04 6.46 13.64
C VAL A 25 -2.44 6.01 12.32
N VAL A 26 -2.38 4.71 12.12
CA VAL A 26 -1.97 4.12 10.84
C VAL A 26 -3.26 3.87 10.07
N ARG A 27 -3.45 4.59 8.96
CA ARG A 27 -4.47 4.20 7.98
C ARG A 27 -3.86 3.09 7.16
N GLU A 28 -4.40 1.89 7.27
CA GLU A 28 -4.23 0.89 6.23
C GLU A 28 -5.01 1.41 5.02
N PHE A 29 -4.29 1.88 4.01
CA PHE A 29 -4.85 1.94 2.67
C PHE A 29 -4.70 0.52 2.13
N PRO A 30 -5.79 -0.22 1.90
CA PRO A 30 -5.74 -1.46 1.14
C PRO A 30 -5.57 -1.08 -0.33
N ASP A 31 -4.45 -0.44 -0.68
CA ASP A 31 -4.00 -0.46 -2.05
C ASP A 31 -3.47 -1.88 -2.26
N ASP A 32 -4.36 -2.75 -2.73
CA ASP A 32 -4.09 -4.17 -2.99
C ASP A 32 -3.08 -4.35 -4.13
N PHE A 33 -2.70 -3.26 -4.83
CA PHE A 33 -1.84 -3.23 -6.03
C PHE A 33 -2.16 -4.35 -7.05
N SER A 34 -3.37 -4.89 -6.97
CA SER A 34 -3.78 -6.05 -7.72
C SER A 34 -4.07 -5.67 -9.16
N ASP A 35 -4.36 -4.39 -9.42
CA ASP A 35 -4.37 -3.77 -10.73
C ASP A 35 -2.97 -3.74 -11.35
N LEU A 36 -1.94 -3.30 -10.62
CA LEU A 36 -0.56 -3.29 -11.08
C LEU A 36 -0.04 -4.72 -11.33
N THR A 37 -0.38 -5.66 -10.45
CA THR A 37 -0.02 -7.08 -10.58
C THR A 37 -0.69 -7.68 -11.83
N LYS A 38 -2.00 -7.45 -12.02
CA LYS A 38 -2.72 -7.87 -13.23
C LYS A 38 -2.14 -7.24 -14.49
N ALA A 39 -1.75 -5.96 -14.44
CA ALA A 39 -1.12 -5.29 -15.57
C ALA A 39 0.22 -5.92 -15.93
N SER A 40 1.07 -6.26 -14.94
CA SER A 40 2.35 -6.95 -15.18
C SER A 40 2.20 -8.35 -15.77
N GLU A 41 1.09 -9.04 -15.48
CA GLU A 41 0.80 -10.38 -16.01
C GLU A 41 0.04 -10.33 -17.34
N SER A 42 -0.41 -9.16 -17.78
CA SER A 42 -1.37 -9.05 -18.89
C SER A 42 -0.76 -9.33 -20.26
N THR A 43 0.37 -8.69 -20.59
CA THR A 43 1.05 -8.91 -21.87
C THR A 43 2.45 -8.29 -21.88
N LEU A 44 3.39 -8.97 -22.52
CA LEU A 44 4.70 -8.42 -22.87
C LEU A 44 4.70 -7.79 -24.28
N GLU A 45 3.56 -7.77 -24.99
CA GLU A 45 3.43 -7.21 -26.34
C GLU A 45 3.84 -5.74 -26.42
N PHE A 46 3.78 -4.99 -25.31
CA PHE A 46 4.31 -3.63 -25.26
C PHE A 46 5.82 -3.58 -25.60
N TRP A 47 6.57 -4.63 -25.23
CA TRP A 47 7.99 -4.79 -25.54
C TRP A 47 8.23 -5.59 -26.83
N ASP A 48 7.19 -6.17 -27.43
CA ASP A 48 7.26 -6.90 -28.70
C ASP A 48 7.12 -5.90 -29.86
N ASN A 49 8.26 -5.29 -30.20
CA ASN A 49 8.35 -4.25 -31.21
C ASN A 49 9.13 -4.78 -32.42
N PRO A 50 8.47 -5.05 -33.56
CA PRO A 50 9.13 -5.54 -34.77
C PRO A 50 10.23 -4.62 -35.30
N ILE A 51 10.18 -3.32 -34.99
CA ILE A 51 11.23 -2.36 -35.38
C ILE A 51 12.48 -2.58 -34.51
N ASP A 52 12.30 -2.81 -33.21
CA ASP A 52 13.43 -3.08 -32.32
C ASP A 52 14.07 -4.43 -32.68
N ASP A 53 13.27 -5.41 -33.09
CA ASP A 53 13.78 -6.70 -33.56
C ASP A 53 14.60 -6.60 -34.85
N GLU A 54 14.23 -5.72 -35.78
CA GLU A 54 14.96 -5.50 -37.03
C GLU A 54 16.25 -4.71 -36.81
N GLU A 55 16.25 -3.72 -35.91
CA GLU A 55 17.38 -2.81 -35.74
C GLU A 55 18.38 -3.25 -34.65
N TRP A 56 17.94 -3.95 -33.60
CA TRP A 56 18.77 -4.23 -32.41
C TRP A 56 19.21 -5.69 -32.25
N ASN A 57 18.55 -6.65 -32.90
CA ASN A 57 18.92 -8.07 -32.78
C ASN A 57 20.02 -8.54 -33.75
N ASP A 58 20.46 -7.70 -34.69
CA ASP A 58 21.47 -8.03 -35.71
C ASP A 58 22.90 -7.56 -35.31
N ALA A 59 23.26 -7.76 -34.04
CA ALA A 59 24.58 -7.40 -33.47
C ALA A 59 25.67 -8.47 -33.67
#